data_AF-A0A2V6TDC1-F1
#
_entry.id   AF-A0A2V6TDC1-F1
#
_cell.length_a   1.000
_cell.length_b   1.000
_cell.length_c   1.000
_cell.angle_alpha   90.00
_cell.angle_beta   90.00
_cell.angle_gamma   90.00
#
_symmetry.space_group_name_H-M   'P 1'
#
loop_
_entity.id
_entity.type
_entity.pdbx_description
1 polymer ?
#
loop_
_entity_poly.entity_id
_entity_poly.type
_entity_poly.pdbx_seq_one_letter_code
_entity_poly.pdbx_strand_id
1 'polypeptide(L)'
;MRPHLAPNRDRARELERDVAGRAGLELKRAWKDLELVVCWQSEIVTPYLHQLERYLADICRRDYITQASECIMAIPTTDGSSGGALAYTSHFFEFIPEGSIESTNPETRFAWELETGQIYELVVSTS
;
A
#
# COMPACT_ATOMS: atom_id res chain seq x y z
N MET A 1 3.82 27.77 0.69
CA MET A 1 2.89 27.55 1.83
C MET A 1 1.91 28.70 2.08
N ARG A 2 2.35 29.94 2.34
CA ARG A 2 1.44 31.07 2.64
C ARG A 2 0.24 31.29 1.69
N PRO A 3 0.34 31.15 0.36
CA PRO A 3 -0.83 31.35 -0.52
C PRO A 3 -1.93 30.29 -0.35
N HIS A 4 -1.62 29.12 0.22
CA HIS A 4 -2.60 28.05 0.48
C HIS A 4 -3.10 28.03 1.93
N LEU A 5 -2.68 28.99 2.76
CA LEU A 5 -3.08 29.12 4.16
C LEU A 5 -3.92 30.39 4.38
N ALA A 6 -4.58 30.89 3.33
CA ALA A 6 -5.50 32.00 3.45
C ALA A 6 -6.67 31.60 4.38
N PRO A 7 -7.10 32.48 5.31
CA PRO A 7 -8.21 32.18 6.20
C PRO A 7 -9.50 31.85 5.42
N ASN A 8 -10.13 30.74 5.74
CA ASN A 8 -11.43 30.34 5.20
C ASN A 8 -12.38 29.96 6.34
N ARG A 9 -13.16 30.94 6.82
CA ARG A 9 -14.06 30.76 7.97
C ARG A 9 -15.20 29.79 7.69
N ASP A 10 -15.70 29.77 6.45
CA ASP A 10 -16.82 28.90 6.07
C ASP A 10 -16.38 27.44 6.08
N ARG A 11 -15.20 27.15 5.49
CA ARG A 11 -14.63 25.79 5.54
C ARG A 11 -14.29 25.36 6.97
N ALA A 12 -13.77 26.27 7.80
CA ALA A 12 -13.49 25.97 9.20
C ALA A 12 -14.75 25.55 9.96
N ARG A 13 -15.84 26.33 9.83
CA ARG A 13 -17.15 26.00 10.44
C ARG A 13 -17.76 24.70 9.90
N GLU A 14 -17.55 24.40 8.62
CA GLU A 14 -17.98 23.15 8.02
C GLU A 14 -17.25 21.95 8.66
N LEU A 15 -15.92 22.00 8.72
CA LEU A 15 -15.10 20.95 9.33
C LEU A 15 -15.39 20.78 10.83
N GLU A 16 -15.56 21.87 11.57
CA GLU A 16 -15.94 21.82 12.99
C GLU A 16 -17.26 21.07 13.19
N ARG A 17 -18.26 21.32 12.34
CA ARG A 17 -19.54 20.60 12.38
C ARG A 17 -19.40 19.12 12.03
N ASP A 18 -18.61 18.80 11.01
CA ASP A 18 -18.42 17.42 10.56
C ASP A 18 -17.63 16.57 11.56
N VAL A 19 -16.67 17.17 12.29
CA VAL A 19 -15.81 16.46 13.25
C VAL A 19 -16.43 16.40 14.66
N ALA A 20 -17.22 17.39 15.07
CA ALA A 20 -17.80 17.46 16.42
C ALA A 20 -18.99 16.49 16.67
N GLY A 21 -19.43 15.76 15.65
CA GLY A 21 -20.52 14.78 15.76
C GLY A 21 -20.13 13.50 16.52
N ARG A 22 -21.13 12.77 17.05
CA ARG A 22 -20.92 11.48 17.74
C ARG A 22 -20.28 10.39 16.87
N ALA A 23 -20.38 10.51 15.55
CA ALA A 23 -19.78 9.58 14.59
C ALA A 23 -18.23 9.67 14.56
N GLY A 24 -17.66 10.80 14.98
CA GLY A 24 -16.24 11.09 14.79
C GLY A 24 -15.91 11.48 13.34
N LEU A 25 -14.62 11.61 13.04
CA LEU A 25 -14.13 12.00 11.72
C LEU A 25 -14.43 10.91 10.67
N GLU A 26 -15.02 11.31 9.55
CA GLU A 26 -15.06 10.54 8.30
C GLU A 26 -14.23 11.29 7.25
N LEU A 27 -13.26 10.64 6.60
CA LEU A 27 -12.34 11.36 5.71
C LEU A 27 -13.07 12.02 4.54
N LYS A 28 -14.13 11.38 4.01
CA LYS A 28 -14.91 11.92 2.89
C LYS A 28 -15.61 13.24 3.19
N ARG A 29 -15.87 13.57 4.47
CA ARG A 29 -16.41 14.89 4.87
C ARG A 29 -15.33 15.97 4.85
N ALA A 30 -14.12 15.59 5.28
CA ALA A 30 -12.95 16.48 5.24
C ALA A 30 -12.35 16.63 3.83
N TRP A 31 -12.51 15.62 2.97
CA TRP A 31 -12.06 15.60 1.58
C TRP A 31 -13.18 15.02 0.71
N LYS A 32 -14.02 15.90 0.16
CA LYS A 32 -15.27 15.52 -0.55
C LYS A 32 -15.05 14.63 -1.76
N ASP A 33 -13.95 14.85 -2.47
CA ASP A 33 -13.57 14.12 -3.67
C ASP A 33 -12.56 12.99 -3.37
N LEU A 34 -12.44 12.56 -2.11
CA LEU A 34 -11.56 11.44 -1.73
C LEU A 34 -12.18 10.10 -2.14
N GLU A 35 -11.53 9.43 -3.09
CA GLU A 35 -11.97 8.12 -3.60
C GLU A 35 -11.02 6.97 -3.23
N LEU A 36 -9.74 7.28 -3.01
CA LEU A 36 -8.69 6.29 -2.79
C LEU A 36 -7.75 6.73 -1.67
N VAL A 37 -7.51 5.81 -0.74
CA VAL A 37 -6.40 5.90 0.22
C VAL A 37 -5.36 4.86 -0.13
N VAL A 38 -4.14 5.32 -0.35
CA VAL A 38 -2.97 4.46 -0.55
C VAL A 38 -2.20 4.39 0.76
N CYS A 39 -2.11 3.20 1.33
CA CYS A 39 -1.34 2.96 2.56
C CYS A 39 -0.84 1.52 2.60
N TRP A 40 0.19 1.26 3.40
CA TRP A 40 0.73 -0.09 3.56
C TRP A 40 -0.32 -1.08 4.08
N GLN A 41 -0.49 -2.22 3.41
CA GLN A 41 -1.56 -3.21 3.68
C GLN A 41 -1.09 -4.61 4.06
N SER A 42 0.20 -4.82 4.33
CA SER A 42 0.68 -6.14 4.73
C SER A 42 -0.02 -6.67 5.99
N GLU A 43 -0.07 -7.99 6.14
CA GLU A 43 -0.79 -8.63 7.25
C GLU A 43 -0.29 -8.17 8.63
N ILE A 44 1.01 -7.82 8.75
CA ILE A 44 1.60 -7.34 10.00
C ILE A 44 0.98 -6.02 10.49
N VAL A 45 0.42 -5.20 9.60
CA VAL A 45 -0.21 -3.92 9.95
C VAL A 45 -1.73 -4.01 10.11
N THR A 46 -2.32 -5.20 9.97
CA THR A 46 -3.77 -5.46 10.14
C THR A 46 -4.39 -4.80 11.37
N PRO A 47 -3.77 -4.82 12.57
CA PRO A 47 -4.33 -4.14 13.74
C PRO A 47 -4.53 -2.63 13.56
N TYR A 48 -3.68 -1.97 12.76
CA TYR A 48 -3.81 -0.54 12.43
C TYR A 48 -4.82 -0.31 11.32
N LEU A 49 -4.97 -1.27 10.40
CA LEU A 49 -5.98 -1.21 9.34
C LEU A 49 -7.40 -1.23 9.93
N HIS A 50 -7.65 -2.07 10.93
CA HIS A 50 -8.93 -2.07 11.66
C HIS A 50 -9.22 -0.74 12.37
N GLN A 51 -8.19 -0.06 12.87
CA GLN A 51 -8.37 1.29 13.43
C GLN A 51 -8.67 2.32 12.35
N LEU A 52 -8.16 2.13 11.13
CA LEU A 52 -8.36 3.02 10.00
C LEU A 52 -9.75 2.87 9.37
N GLU A 53 -10.33 1.66 9.37
CA GLU A 53 -11.63 1.33 8.75
C GLU A 53 -12.75 2.31 9.13
N ARG A 54 -12.81 2.74 10.40
CA ARG A 54 -13.84 3.68 10.88
C ARG A 54 -13.82 5.05 10.18
N TYR A 55 -12.70 5.43 9.56
CA TYR A 55 -12.54 6.72 8.88
C TYR A 55 -12.78 6.62 7.36
N LEU A 56 -12.78 5.40 6.80
CA LEU A 56 -12.75 5.12 5.37
C LEU A 56 -14.08 4.62 4.80
N ALA A 57 -15.20 4.94 5.45
CA ALA A 57 -16.52 4.63 4.91
C ALA A 57 -16.63 5.09 3.44
N ASP A 58 -16.98 4.16 2.56
CA ASP A 58 -17.12 4.39 1.11
C ASP A 58 -15.87 4.92 0.39
N ILE A 59 -14.67 4.57 0.87
CA ILE A 59 -13.37 4.93 0.28
C ILE A 59 -12.59 3.65 -0.02
N CYS A 60 -12.08 3.52 -1.25
CA CYS A 60 -11.23 2.39 -1.63
C CYS A 60 -9.87 2.49 -0.92
N ARG A 61 -9.30 1.34 -0.56
CA ARG A 61 -7.99 1.26 0.08
C ARG A 61 -7.08 0.37 -0.75
N ARG A 62 -5.94 0.92 -1.22
CA ARG A 62 -4.94 0.18 -2.00
C ARG A 62 -3.59 0.16 -1.32
N ASP A 63 -2.85 -0.94 -1.50
CA ASP A 63 -1.51 -1.03 -0.93
C ASP A 63 -0.60 0.05 -1.51
N TYR A 64 0.38 0.44 -0.71
CA TYR A 64 1.50 1.20 -1.21
C TYR A 64 2.41 0.29 -2.05
N ILE A 65 3.18 0.90 -2.93
CA ILE A 65 4.17 0.18 -3.75
C ILE A 65 5.05 -0.67 -2.84
N THR A 66 5.11 -1.97 -3.10
CA THR A 66 5.99 -2.88 -2.36
C THR A 66 7.41 -2.57 -2.76
N GLN A 67 8.19 -2.05 -1.82
CA GLN A 67 9.57 -1.62 -2.07
C GLN A 67 10.43 -1.81 -0.83
N ALA A 68 11.72 -1.89 -1.07
CA ALA A 68 12.76 -1.77 -0.08
C ALA A 68 13.72 -0.66 -0.52
N SER A 69 14.74 -0.34 0.29
CA SER A 69 15.71 0.69 -0.10
C SER A 69 16.48 0.30 -1.37
N GLU A 70 16.56 -1.00 -1.64
CA GLU A 70 17.27 -1.64 -2.73
C GLU A 70 16.47 -1.66 -4.03
N CYS A 71 15.13 -1.75 -3.98
CA CYS A 71 14.31 -1.89 -5.18
C CYS A 71 12.82 -1.61 -5.00
N ILE A 72 12.16 -1.27 -6.11
CA ILE A 72 10.70 -1.32 -6.25
C ILE A 72 10.33 -2.71 -6.78
N MET A 73 9.59 -3.49 -5.99
CA MET A 73 9.29 -4.90 -6.25
C MET A 73 7.95 -5.09 -6.95
N ALA A 74 6.87 -4.52 -6.44
CA ALA A 74 5.53 -4.77 -6.95
C ALA A 74 4.63 -3.53 -6.95
N ILE A 75 3.74 -3.47 -7.94
CA ILE A 75 2.79 -2.38 -8.16
C ILE A 75 1.38 -2.89 -7.83
N PRO A 76 0.76 -2.40 -6.74
CA PRO A 76 -0.60 -2.76 -6.37
C PRO A 76 -1.61 -2.24 -7.39
N THR A 77 -2.48 -3.12 -7.86
CA THR A 77 -3.58 -2.80 -8.80
C THR A 77 -4.96 -3.18 -8.26
N THR A 78 -4.99 -3.89 -7.13
CA THR A 78 -6.20 -4.43 -6.50
C THR A 78 -6.39 -3.79 -5.12
N ASP A 79 -7.63 -3.47 -4.78
CA ASP A 79 -7.98 -2.96 -3.44
C ASP A 79 -8.00 -4.05 -2.39
N GLY A 80 -7.66 -3.68 -1.15
CA GLY A 80 -7.73 -4.57 0.02
C GLY A 80 -6.70 -5.71 0.03
N SER A 81 -5.82 -5.80 -0.97
CA SER A 81 -4.74 -6.79 -1.05
C SER A 81 -3.39 -6.12 -0.85
N SER A 82 -2.45 -6.81 -0.17
CA SER A 82 -1.05 -6.41 -0.15
C SER A 82 -0.29 -6.98 -1.35
N GLY A 83 0.74 -6.26 -1.81
CA GLY A 83 1.50 -6.64 -2.99
C GLY A 83 0.82 -6.27 -4.30
N GLY A 84 1.25 -6.89 -5.39
CA GLY A 84 0.73 -6.59 -6.73
C GLY A 84 1.54 -7.25 -7.84
N ALA A 85 1.39 -6.72 -9.06
CA ALA A 85 2.16 -7.21 -10.20
C ALA A 85 3.64 -6.86 -10.02
N LEU A 86 4.53 -7.79 -10.36
CA LEU A 86 5.97 -7.55 -10.34
C LEU A 86 6.30 -6.32 -11.20
N ALA A 87 7.07 -5.39 -10.65
CA ALA A 87 7.56 -4.21 -11.35
C ALA A 87 8.71 -4.59 -12.32
N TYR A 88 8.47 -5.54 -13.23
CA TYR A 88 9.50 -6.24 -14.01
C TYR A 88 10.39 -5.35 -14.89
N THR A 89 10.05 -4.08 -15.07
CA THR A 89 10.86 -3.10 -15.80
C THR A 89 11.80 -2.29 -14.91
N SER A 90 11.72 -2.41 -13.58
CA SER A 90 12.54 -1.63 -12.64
C SER A 90 13.92 -2.25 -12.44
N HIS A 91 13.98 -3.55 -12.20
CA HIS A 91 15.18 -4.32 -11.90
C HIS A 91 15.08 -5.72 -12.51
N PHE A 92 16.18 -6.48 -12.44
CA PHE A 92 16.15 -7.90 -12.74
C PHE A 92 15.84 -8.69 -11.47
N PHE A 93 14.87 -9.59 -11.56
CA PHE A 93 14.33 -10.35 -10.43
C PHE A 93 14.49 -11.85 -10.65
N GLU A 94 15.00 -12.50 -9.61
CA GLU A 94 15.14 -13.94 -9.48
C GLU A 94 14.43 -14.38 -8.19
N PHE A 95 14.06 -15.66 -8.13
CA PHE A 95 13.21 -16.18 -7.07
C PHE A 95 13.74 -17.52 -6.58
N ILE A 96 14.12 -17.60 -5.31
CA ILE A 96 14.57 -18.86 -4.68
C ILE A 96 13.34 -19.55 -4.08
N PRO A 97 13.00 -20.79 -4.47
CA PRO A 97 11.90 -21.53 -3.84
C PRO A 97 12.10 -21.68 -2.33
N GLU A 98 11.04 -21.55 -1.54
CA GLU A 98 11.09 -21.57 -0.07
C GLU A 98 11.94 -22.72 0.51
N GLY A 99 11.75 -23.95 0.00
CA GLY A 99 12.49 -25.13 0.46
C GLY A 99 13.99 -25.14 0.14
N SER A 100 14.49 -24.17 -0.63
CA SER A 100 15.90 -24.05 -1.06
C SER A 100 16.62 -22.82 -0.52
N ILE A 101 15.95 -21.95 0.25
CA ILE A 101 16.52 -20.68 0.75
C ILE A 101 17.85 -20.91 1.50
N GLU A 102 17.93 -21.94 2.33
CA GLU A 102 19.11 -22.26 3.14
C GLU A 102 20.22 -23.02 2.38
N SER A 103 20.05 -23.26 1.08
CA SER A 103 21.07 -23.92 0.26
C SER A 103 22.29 -23.03 0.09
N THR A 104 23.48 -23.62 0.06
CA THR A 104 24.72 -22.87 -0.23
C THR A 104 24.80 -22.36 -1.67
N ASN A 105 24.03 -22.96 -2.57
CA ASN A 105 23.89 -22.53 -3.96
C ASN A 105 22.47 -22.85 -4.44
N PRO A 106 21.48 -22.02 -4.07
CA PRO A 106 20.08 -22.25 -4.44
C PRO A 106 19.89 -22.08 -5.95
N GLU A 107 19.08 -22.95 -6.54
CA GLU A 107 18.59 -22.71 -7.90
C GLU A 107 17.55 -21.60 -7.87
N THR A 108 17.71 -20.60 -8.73
CA THR A 108 16.74 -19.52 -8.90
C THR A 108 15.76 -19.83 -10.03
N ARG A 109 14.58 -19.22 -9.94
CA ARG A 109 13.57 -19.17 -11.00
C ARG A 109 13.45 -17.75 -11.52
N PHE A 110 13.15 -17.61 -12.81
CA PHE A 110 12.75 -16.33 -13.38
C PHE A 110 11.27 -16.04 -13.09
N ALA A 111 10.87 -14.78 -13.24
CA ALA A 111 9.50 -14.33 -12.98
C ALA A 111 8.42 -15.11 -13.76
N TRP A 112 8.73 -15.57 -14.98
CA TRP A 112 7.79 -16.34 -15.81
C TRP A 112 7.77 -17.85 -15.49
N GLU A 113 8.62 -18.30 -14.57
CA GLU A 113 8.71 -19.70 -14.12
C GLU A 113 8.02 -19.90 -12.76
N LEU A 114 7.42 -18.84 -12.20
CA LEU A 114 6.75 -18.90 -10.90
C LEU A 114 5.43 -19.67 -10.98
N GLU A 115 5.19 -20.47 -9.95
CA GLU A 115 3.97 -21.24 -9.81
C GLU A 115 3.02 -20.58 -8.80
N THR A 116 1.72 -20.56 -9.13
CA THR A 116 0.71 -19.96 -8.25
C THR A 116 0.62 -20.73 -6.92
N GLY A 117 0.63 -19.99 -5.82
CA GLY A 117 0.52 -20.55 -4.47
C GLY A 117 1.85 -21.04 -3.86
N GLN A 118 2.96 -20.94 -4.60
CA GLN A 118 4.29 -21.20 -4.06
C GLN A 118 4.90 -19.92 -3.46
N ILE A 119 5.76 -20.11 -2.45
CA ILE A 119 6.48 -19.05 -1.76
C ILE A 119 7.93 -19.03 -2.26
N TYR A 120 8.44 -17.83 -2.49
CA TYR A 120 9.81 -17.62 -2.95
C TYR A 120 10.46 -16.47 -2.18
N GLU A 121 11.76 -16.59 -1.94
CA GLU A 121 12.60 -15.46 -1.56
C GLU A 121 13.00 -14.66 -2.81
N LEU A 122 12.85 -13.34 -2.74
CA LEU A 122 13.19 -12.44 -3.84
C LEU A 122 14.68 -12.14 -3.85
N VAL A 123 15.33 -12.37 -4.99
CA VAL A 123 16.68 -11.92 -5.30
C VAL A 123 16.59 -10.80 -6.32
N VAL A 124 17.26 -9.68 -6.06
CA VAL A 124 17.25 -8.53 -6.96
C VAL A 124 18.66 -8.19 -7.41
N SER A 125 18.82 -7.95 -8.70
CA SER A 125 20.04 -7.40 -9.28
C SER A 125 19.83 -5.93 -9.63
N THR A 126 20.68 -5.06 -9.07
CA THR A 126 20.67 -3.60 -9.28
C THR A 126 21.99 -3.12 -9.87
N SER A 127 22.01 -1.91 -10.44
CA SER A 127 23.20 -1.30 -11.09
C SER A 127 23.81 -0.17 -10.27
#